data_AF-A0A1Y1JLG5-F1
#
_entry.id   AF-A0A1Y1JLG5-F1
#
_cell.length_a   1.000
_cell.length_b   1.000
_cell.length_c   1.000
_cell.angle_alpha   90.00
_cell.angle_beta   90.00
_cell.angle_gamma   90.00
#
_symmetry.space_group_name_H-M   'P 1'
#
loop_
_entity.id
_entity.type
_entity.pdbx_description
1 polymer ?
#
loop_
_entity_poly.entity_id
_entity_poly.type
_entity_poly.pdbx_seq_one_letter_code
_entity_poly.pdbx_strand_id
1 'polypeptide(L)'
;MLNSVVPKLKYCCNRFTKTFLFYQGNNNHSTLTSKRGKYFFFQKRILTKHCEAQKEREFFVYEIKNASYNSTRNKNIKGDTSYEGPKDGKVSSDKQSKGTLSEEAPYEEIPFERETNQTDQANGNVSKHETERVQTRNIHEVNRTEEWEKEGSIEEAVEIDIGAKRSLLELFKYKQFTDVQRIIYENIIKEKKKNDLLVQAKTGTGKTIAYLLLALNDIQKNKILSVHTLIIVPTRELANQIYNEAKLLLTFKNNINVLTLIGGVKRREDQINLRRIKPDIIICTVGRLLDHFECTYLFNTLFDNLKMLIIDEADQLLSLGYQNDISRILTYLPKNRRNLLFSATLCHNIDDIRKQMCKSDYIFLNCVKDTSKHTNEQLKQYVIFHKAIDTTVLLYNLLIEHMRLNQFTYKILVFFPTARATSFYANFFKNQLKISVYEIHRKKEPVHRQITANRFSVESVGILFTSDISSRGINYPDVTLIIQVNCAISREQYIHRVGRTARSNKEGTSILLLNEADHLFYQQIKDLNIEKLNPNDYILKNTNISNYLSTWMSNTQLLYLAYAYYSSLLRFYKTKYLTLKLTDDEIIDAVNNALLSTGLVEQPYISSELAITLNMQNNTKLKIRKDISDLLL
;
A
#
# COMPACT_ATOMS: atom_id res chain seq x y z
N MET A 1 25.20 40.70 11.09
CA MET A 1 25.30 39.36 11.70
C MET A 1 23.90 38.75 11.75
N LEU A 2 23.73 37.47 11.44
CA LEU A 2 22.42 36.79 11.37
C LEU A 2 22.44 35.54 12.26
N ASN A 3 21.98 35.68 13.49
CA ASN A 3 22.17 34.64 14.52
C ASN A 3 21.08 33.57 14.36
N SER A 4 21.51 32.35 14.03
CA SER A 4 20.61 31.21 13.80
C SER A 4 20.22 30.53 15.11
N VAL A 5 18.92 30.52 15.43
CA VAL A 5 18.34 29.75 16.54
C VAL A 5 17.96 28.35 16.04
N VAL A 6 18.49 27.31 16.68
CA VAL A 6 18.12 25.91 16.43
C VAL A 6 17.41 25.35 17.67
N PRO A 7 16.13 24.94 17.59
CA PRO A 7 15.43 24.37 18.73
C PRO A 7 15.98 22.97 19.10
N LYS A 8 16.44 22.80 20.34
CA LYS A 8 16.99 21.52 20.86
C LYS A 8 15.91 20.47 21.21
N LEU A 9 14.61 20.75 20.96
CA LEU A 9 13.47 19.88 21.24
C LEU A 9 12.88 19.27 19.94
N LYS A 10 12.87 17.93 19.85
CA LYS A 10 12.34 17.16 18.71
C LYS A 10 10.80 17.13 18.65
N TYR A 11 10.17 18.26 18.28
CA TYR A 11 8.79 18.23 17.77
C TYR A 11 8.76 17.75 16.31
N CYS A 12 8.81 16.43 16.12
CA CYS A 12 8.78 15.76 14.81
C CYS A 12 7.39 15.81 14.14
N CYS A 13 6.94 17.01 13.76
CA CYS A 13 5.85 17.18 12.80
C CYS A 13 6.42 17.11 11.37
N ASN A 14 6.05 16.06 10.61
CA ASN A 14 6.59 15.70 9.29
C ASN A 14 6.23 16.66 8.13
N ARG A 15 6.22 17.99 8.38
CA ARG A 15 5.93 19.04 7.38
C ARG A 15 6.87 20.26 7.41
N PHE A 16 7.81 20.34 8.35
CA PHE A 16 8.70 21.52 8.51
C PHE A 16 10.17 21.14 8.79
N THR A 17 10.74 20.28 7.95
CA THR A 17 12.19 20.09 7.89
C THR A 17 12.87 21.34 7.31
N LYS A 18 13.82 21.92 8.07
CA LYS A 18 14.69 23.06 7.67
C LYS A 18 13.96 24.30 7.11
N THR A 19 13.20 25.01 7.93
CA THR A 19 12.89 26.44 7.70
C THR A 19 13.64 27.33 8.67
N PHE A 20 14.50 28.22 8.13
CA PHE A 20 15.06 29.34 8.87
C PHE A 20 13.93 30.25 9.37
N LEU A 21 14.02 30.65 10.64
CA LEU A 21 13.10 31.59 11.29
C LEU A 21 13.87 32.86 11.66
N PHE A 22 13.34 34.01 11.27
CA PHE A 22 13.90 35.31 11.62
C PHE A 22 13.25 35.80 12.91
N TYR A 23 14.06 36.22 13.88
CA TYR A 23 13.59 36.86 15.10
C TYR A 23 13.54 38.38 14.92
N GLN A 24 12.39 38.97 15.20
CA GLN A 24 12.22 40.41 15.32
C GLN A 24 11.48 40.70 16.62
N GLY A 25 12.15 41.41 17.54
CA GLY A 25 11.61 41.79 18.83
C GLY A 25 11.34 43.29 18.90
N ASN A 26 10.07 43.65 19.08
CA ASN A 26 9.66 44.99 19.50
C ASN A 26 9.13 44.89 20.95
N ASN A 27 9.18 45.99 21.71
CA ASN A 27 9.16 45.96 23.19
C ASN A 27 8.02 45.18 23.89
N ASN A 28 6.88 44.92 23.23
CA ASN A 28 5.77 44.15 23.79
C ASN A 28 5.62 42.71 23.25
N HIS A 29 6.17 42.37 22.08
CA HIS A 29 5.92 41.10 21.38
C HIS A 29 7.17 40.52 20.71
N SER A 30 7.34 39.20 20.82
CA SER A 30 8.33 38.44 20.04
C SER A 30 7.66 37.75 18.87
N THR A 31 8.25 37.87 17.68
CA THR A 31 7.75 37.26 16.44
C THR A 31 8.83 36.42 15.78
N LEU A 32 8.48 35.20 15.38
CA LEU A 32 9.29 34.37 14.48
C LEU A 32 8.62 34.28 13.12
N THR A 33 9.35 34.63 12.05
CA THR A 33 8.83 34.62 10.68
C THR A 33 9.59 33.64 9.78
N SER A 34 8.85 32.91 8.94
CA SER A 34 9.40 32.05 7.90
C SER A 34 9.41 32.77 6.55
N LYS A 35 10.38 32.48 5.66
CA LYS A 35 10.40 32.95 4.25
C LYS A 35 9.09 32.69 3.47
N ARG A 36 8.22 31.79 3.94
CA ARG A 36 6.88 31.51 3.36
C ARG A 36 5.73 32.29 4.02
N GLY A 37 5.99 33.47 4.60
CA GLY A 37 4.97 34.40 5.07
C GLY A 37 4.10 33.89 6.24
N LYS A 38 4.65 33.01 7.07
CA LYS A 38 3.99 32.50 8.29
C LYS A 38 4.59 33.17 9.52
N TYR A 39 3.70 33.62 10.40
CA TYR A 39 4.00 34.29 11.66
C TYR A 39 3.76 33.34 12.83
N PHE A 40 4.68 33.31 13.79
CA PHE A 40 4.43 32.82 15.15
C PHE A 40 4.42 34.01 16.10
N PHE A 41 3.31 34.19 16.81
CA PHE A 41 3.14 35.19 17.86
C PHE A 41 3.31 34.53 19.23
N PHE A 42 4.10 35.14 20.11
CA PHE A 42 4.28 34.69 21.49
C PHE A 42 3.79 35.79 22.46
N GLN A 43 2.87 35.44 23.37
CA GLN A 43 2.37 36.37 24.38
C GLN A 43 3.32 36.44 25.59
N LYS A 44 3.93 37.63 25.77
CA LYS A 44 4.90 37.98 26.83
C LYS A 44 6.19 37.14 26.83
N ARG A 45 7.15 37.55 27.68
CA ARG A 45 8.55 37.09 27.66
C ARG A 45 8.69 35.63 28.11
N ILE A 46 8.89 34.72 27.16
CA ILE A 46 9.22 33.31 27.40
C ILE A 46 10.43 32.90 26.54
N LEU A 47 11.55 33.58 26.75
CA LEU A 47 12.83 33.31 26.11
C LEU A 47 13.96 33.50 27.13
N THR A 48 14.16 32.52 28.01
CA THR A 48 15.34 32.47 28.88
C THR A 48 16.57 32.12 28.04
N LYS A 49 17.54 33.03 28.02
CA LYS A 49 18.76 32.93 27.21
C LYS A 49 19.78 32.04 27.95
N HIS A 50 20.12 30.90 27.36
CA HIS A 50 21.27 30.10 27.79
C HIS A 50 22.43 30.30 26.80
N CYS A 51 23.64 30.46 27.34
CA CYS A 51 24.88 30.50 26.57
C CYS A 51 25.66 29.21 26.85
N GLU A 52 25.63 28.25 25.93
CA GLU A 52 26.63 27.17 25.85
C GLU A 52 27.74 27.66 24.91
N ALA A 53 28.95 27.88 25.42
CA ALA A 53 30.07 28.38 24.62
C ALA A 53 30.93 27.22 24.11
N GLN A 54 30.86 26.95 22.81
CA GLN A 54 31.89 26.21 22.06
C GLN A 54 32.42 27.09 20.93
N LYS A 55 33.70 26.87 20.55
CA LYS A 55 34.45 27.79 19.70
C LYS A 55 33.85 27.90 18.29
N GLU A 56 33.94 29.11 17.73
CA GLU A 56 33.66 29.45 16.32
C GLU A 56 32.23 29.20 15.77
N ARG A 57 31.20 29.54 16.55
CA ARG A 57 29.99 30.29 16.09
C ARG A 57 29.03 30.52 17.27
N GLU A 58 28.59 31.77 17.48
CA GLU A 58 27.59 32.08 18.52
C GLU A 58 26.18 31.57 18.14
N PHE A 59 25.85 30.35 18.58
CA PHE A 59 24.50 29.80 18.48
C PHE A 59 23.70 30.10 19.76
N PHE A 60 22.75 31.04 19.68
CA PHE A 60 21.86 31.33 20.79
C PHE A 60 20.72 30.31 20.88
N VAL A 61 20.79 29.44 21.89
CA VAL A 61 19.73 28.48 22.21
C VAL A 61 18.77 29.12 23.22
N TYR A 62 17.47 29.07 22.90
CA TYR A 62 16.40 29.55 23.76
C TYR A 62 15.45 28.41 24.10
N GLU A 63 15.10 28.28 25.38
CA GLU A 63 14.05 27.38 25.83
C GLU A 63 12.71 28.13 25.85
N ILE A 64 11.65 27.50 25.31
CA ILE A 64 10.29 28.07 25.28
C ILE A 64 9.36 27.15 26.08
N LYS A 65 8.87 27.62 27.22
CA LYS A 65 7.89 26.93 28.07
C LYS A 65 6.49 27.47 27.77
N ASN A 66 5.47 26.61 27.70
CA ASN A 66 4.06 27.01 27.49
C ASN A 66 3.78 27.82 26.20
N ALA A 67 4.24 27.34 25.05
CA ALA A 67 3.83 27.91 23.76
C ALA A 67 2.40 27.49 23.36
N SER A 68 1.47 28.45 23.27
CA SER A 68 0.13 28.23 22.71
C SER A 68 0.11 28.49 21.20
N TYR A 69 -0.44 27.54 20.42
CA TYR A 69 -0.56 27.66 18.97
C TYR A 69 -1.95 28.18 18.57
N ASN A 70 -2.01 29.31 17.89
CA ASN A 70 -3.27 29.86 17.37
C ASN A 70 -3.20 30.05 15.84
N SER A 71 -4.12 29.40 15.12
CA SER A 71 -4.09 29.31 13.64
C SER A 71 -5.13 30.23 13.00
N THR A 72 -5.08 31.53 13.32
CA THR A 72 -6.00 32.53 12.75
C THR A 72 -5.48 33.10 11.43
N ARG A 73 -6.06 32.62 10.32
CA ARG A 73 -5.86 33.22 8.99
C ARG A 73 -6.81 34.41 8.79
N ASN A 74 -6.66 35.45 9.62
CA ASN A 74 -7.43 36.71 9.49
C ASN A 74 -6.49 37.91 9.26
N LYS A 75 -6.87 38.75 8.30
CA LYS A 75 -6.42 40.16 8.26
C LYS A 75 -7.23 40.95 9.30
N ASN A 76 -6.73 42.11 9.68
CA ASN A 76 -7.39 43.12 10.53
C ASN A 76 -7.59 42.69 12.00
N ILE A 77 -6.60 43.01 12.83
CA ILE A 77 -6.85 43.48 14.21
C ILE A 77 -6.07 44.79 14.34
N LYS A 78 -6.76 45.92 14.42
CA LYS A 78 -6.21 47.12 15.08
C LYS A 78 -6.28 46.84 16.58
N GLY A 79 -5.26 47.28 17.33
CA GLY A 79 -5.16 46.95 18.75
C GLY A 79 -6.20 47.68 19.59
N ASP A 80 -6.47 47.12 20.77
CA ASP A 80 -6.83 47.90 21.94
C ASP A 80 -6.31 47.21 23.21
N THR A 81 -6.22 47.96 24.32
CA THR A 81 -5.53 47.53 25.54
C THR A 81 -6.46 47.20 26.70
N SER A 82 -6.17 46.12 27.42
CA SER A 82 -6.49 46.01 28.85
C SER A 82 -5.54 45.03 29.56
N TYR A 83 -5.42 45.20 30.87
CA TYR A 83 -4.49 44.50 31.76
C TYR A 83 -5.26 44.15 33.03
N GLU A 84 -5.09 42.95 33.58
CA GLU A 84 -5.34 42.71 35.01
C GLU A 84 -4.60 41.45 35.49
N GLY A 85 -4.34 41.39 36.81
CA GLY A 85 -3.68 40.31 37.55
C GLY A 85 -4.28 40.27 38.97
N PRO A 86 -3.56 39.98 40.08
CA PRO A 86 -2.14 39.59 40.25
C PRO A 86 -1.97 38.04 40.41
N LYS A 87 -1.33 37.31 41.35
CA LYS A 87 -0.61 37.55 42.64
C LYS A 87 0.51 36.52 42.94
N ASP A 88 1.54 37.03 43.62
CA ASP A 88 2.26 36.54 44.82
C ASP A 88 2.55 35.03 45.07
N GLY A 89 3.82 34.71 45.35
CA GLY A 89 4.25 33.39 45.90
C GLY A 89 5.77 33.21 46.10
N LYS A 90 6.26 33.44 47.33
CA LYS A 90 7.69 33.33 47.81
C LYS A 90 8.32 31.94 47.51
N VAL A 91 9.57 31.78 47.03
CA VAL A 91 10.93 32.02 47.63
C VAL A 91 11.42 30.96 48.64
N SER A 92 12.35 30.10 48.19
CA SER A 92 13.44 29.36 48.90
C SER A 92 14.16 28.46 47.85
N SER A 93 15.49 28.48 47.64
CA SER A 93 16.61 27.87 48.40
C SER A 93 16.50 26.32 48.54
N ASP A 94 17.55 25.49 48.35
CA ASP A 94 19.00 25.77 48.39
C ASP A 94 19.89 24.65 47.75
N LYS A 95 21.22 24.86 47.78
CA LYS A 95 22.37 23.91 47.74
C LYS A 95 23.03 23.50 46.40
N GLN A 96 24.33 23.18 46.53
CA GLN A 96 25.36 23.02 45.49
C GLN A 96 26.21 21.75 45.70
N SER A 97 26.71 21.16 44.60
CA SER A 97 27.98 20.41 44.44
C SER A 97 28.05 19.99 42.96
N LYS A 98 29.06 20.26 42.11
CA LYS A 98 30.46 20.77 42.19
C LYS A 98 31.53 19.70 42.47
N GLY A 99 32.40 19.47 41.47
CA GLY A 99 33.53 18.52 41.43
C GLY A 99 33.28 17.36 40.45
N THR A 100 34.18 16.96 39.54
CA THR A 100 35.51 17.51 39.13
C THR A 100 35.79 17.13 37.65
N LEU A 101 36.75 17.77 36.98
CA LEU A 101 37.13 17.54 35.57
C LEU A 101 38.53 16.92 35.43
N SER A 102 38.65 15.90 34.57
CA SER A 102 39.84 15.42 33.82
C SER A 102 39.45 14.17 33.03
N GLU A 103 40.02 13.79 31.88
CA GLU A 103 40.91 14.48 30.91
C GLU A 103 40.65 13.87 29.50
N GLU A 104 41.21 14.45 28.43
CA GLU A 104 40.92 14.03 27.04
C GLU A 104 41.86 12.93 26.53
N ALA A 105 41.33 11.98 25.76
CA ALA A 105 42.09 11.04 24.93
C ALA A 105 41.32 10.74 23.61
N PRO A 106 42.00 10.49 22.47
CA PRO A 106 41.37 10.46 21.14
C PRO A 106 40.78 9.09 20.76
N TYR A 107 39.97 9.09 19.69
CA TYR A 107 39.47 7.89 19.01
C TYR A 107 40.48 7.43 17.95
N GLU A 108 40.78 6.13 17.90
CA GLU A 108 41.46 5.47 16.79
C GLU A 108 40.50 4.54 16.02
N GLU A 109 40.79 4.30 14.74
CA GLU A 109 40.00 3.46 13.85
C GLU A 109 40.45 1.98 13.95
N ILE A 110 39.52 1.04 14.07
CA ILE A 110 39.82 -0.40 14.10
C ILE A 110 39.75 -0.98 12.67
N PRO A 111 40.84 -1.54 12.12
CA PRO A 111 40.87 -2.09 10.76
C PRO A 111 40.06 -3.39 10.58
N PHE A 112 39.83 -3.74 9.31
CA PHE A 112 39.14 -4.96 8.88
C PHE A 112 40.18 -6.02 8.47
N GLU A 113 40.45 -6.99 9.33
CA GLU A 113 41.43 -8.05 9.03
C GLU A 113 40.88 -9.11 8.06
N ARG A 114 41.80 -9.71 7.29
CA ARG A 114 41.55 -10.84 6.40
C ARG A 114 42.52 -11.96 6.78
N GLU A 115 42.00 -13.09 7.22
CA GLU A 115 42.81 -14.31 7.31
C GLU A 115 42.80 -15.09 5.99
N THR A 116 43.92 -15.75 5.71
CA THR A 116 44.16 -16.60 4.54
C THR A 116 45.08 -17.75 4.94
N ASN A 117 45.11 -18.80 4.11
CA ASN A 117 45.91 -20.03 4.26
C ASN A 117 45.34 -21.08 5.26
N GLN A 118 45.48 -22.39 5.03
CA GLN A 118 45.91 -23.07 3.79
C GLN A 118 45.29 -24.48 3.66
N THR A 119 45.60 -25.08 2.51
CA THR A 119 45.32 -26.45 2.05
C THR A 119 45.39 -27.55 3.09
N ASP A 120 44.50 -28.55 2.94
CA ASP A 120 44.88 -29.95 3.10
C ASP A 120 44.15 -30.83 2.05
N GLN A 121 44.68 -32.03 1.76
CA GLN A 121 44.16 -32.91 0.69
C GLN A 121 43.63 -34.24 1.25
N ALA A 122 42.46 -34.71 0.78
CA ALA A 122 42.25 -36.07 0.23
C ALA A 122 40.76 -36.45 0.05
N ASN A 123 40.53 -37.37 -0.90
CA ASN A 123 39.44 -38.35 -0.97
C ASN A 123 37.98 -37.86 -0.83
N GLY A 124 37.29 -37.76 -1.97
CA GLY A 124 35.90 -37.32 -2.01
C GLY A 124 34.86 -38.42 -1.78
N ASN A 125 33.60 -37.97 -1.70
CA ASN A 125 32.44 -38.72 -2.19
C ASN A 125 31.36 -37.72 -2.64
N VAL A 126 30.63 -38.05 -3.71
CA VAL A 126 29.57 -37.19 -4.23
C VAL A 126 28.25 -37.52 -3.53
N SER A 127 27.86 -36.69 -2.56
CA SER A 127 26.53 -36.74 -1.93
C SER A 127 25.68 -35.55 -2.35
N LYS A 128 24.39 -35.80 -2.57
CA LYS A 128 23.39 -34.76 -2.90
C LYS A 128 23.12 -33.94 -1.63
N HIS A 129 23.21 -32.62 -1.71
CA HIS A 129 22.67 -31.78 -0.64
C HIS A 129 21.14 -31.81 -0.68
N GLU A 130 20.55 -32.52 0.28
CA GLU A 130 19.12 -32.43 0.58
C GLU A 130 18.80 -31.06 1.18
N THR A 131 17.64 -30.50 0.86
CA THR A 131 17.13 -29.30 1.53
C THR A 131 16.67 -29.66 2.94
N GLU A 132 17.31 -29.07 3.95
CA GLU A 132 17.00 -29.35 5.36
C GLU A 132 15.52 -29.11 5.68
N ARG A 133 14.82 -30.19 6.03
CA ARG A 133 13.46 -30.11 6.58
C ARG A 133 13.53 -29.63 8.02
N VAL A 134 13.17 -28.37 8.25
CA VAL A 134 12.97 -27.81 9.59
C VAL A 134 11.96 -28.67 10.36
N GLN A 135 12.41 -29.33 11.44
CA GLN A 135 11.54 -30.18 12.27
C GLN A 135 10.61 -29.36 13.16
N THR A 136 9.53 -28.82 12.60
CA THR A 136 8.43 -28.24 13.38
C THR A 136 7.61 -29.31 14.07
N ARG A 137 7.91 -29.57 15.35
CA ARG A 137 7.08 -30.40 16.23
C ARG A 137 5.74 -29.71 16.51
N ASN A 138 4.66 -30.49 16.49
CA ASN A 138 3.27 -30.07 16.77
C ASN A 138 2.69 -28.99 15.82
N ILE A 139 2.62 -29.27 14.51
CA ILE A 139 1.67 -28.59 13.61
C ILE A 139 0.47 -29.52 13.36
N HIS A 140 -0.75 -29.03 13.55
CA HIS A 140 -1.94 -29.62 12.94
C HIS A 140 -2.12 -29.03 11.54
N GLU A 141 -1.42 -29.62 10.57
CA GLU A 141 -1.47 -29.26 9.16
C GLU A 141 -2.61 -30.03 8.49
N VAL A 142 -3.64 -29.31 8.04
CA VAL A 142 -4.84 -29.91 7.45
C VAL A 142 -4.71 -29.84 5.92
N ASN A 143 -4.02 -30.83 5.35
CA ASN A 143 -3.82 -30.97 3.90
C ASN A 143 -4.96 -31.74 3.22
N ARG A 144 -5.21 -31.42 1.95
CA ARG A 144 -6.35 -31.92 1.17
C ARG A 144 -6.24 -33.41 0.85
N THR A 145 -7.07 -34.22 1.49
CA THR A 145 -7.28 -35.64 1.13
C THR A 145 -8.42 -35.79 0.11
N GLU A 146 -8.47 -36.96 -0.53
CA GLU A 146 -9.43 -37.27 -1.60
C GLU A 146 -10.87 -37.44 -1.10
N GLU A 147 -11.08 -37.60 0.22
CA GLU A 147 -12.40 -37.74 0.84
C GLU A 147 -13.25 -36.44 0.85
N TRP A 148 -12.66 -35.29 0.47
CA TRP A 148 -13.30 -33.96 0.59
C TRP A 148 -14.23 -33.60 -0.59
N GLU A 149 -14.63 -34.57 -1.42
CA GLU A 149 -15.48 -34.35 -2.61
C GLU A 149 -16.99 -34.40 -2.34
N LYS A 150 -17.43 -34.40 -1.07
CA LYS A 150 -18.84 -34.22 -0.73
C LYS A 150 -19.26 -32.75 -0.87
N GLU A 151 -20.44 -32.53 -1.45
CA GLU A 151 -20.98 -31.19 -1.71
C GLU A 151 -21.47 -30.51 -0.42
N GLY A 152 -20.63 -29.67 0.20
CA GLY A 152 -21.01 -28.86 1.36
C GLY A 152 -22.05 -27.78 1.02
N SER A 153 -23.33 -28.10 1.18
CA SER A 153 -24.47 -27.18 1.03
C SER A 153 -24.49 -26.11 2.12
N ILE A 154 -24.87 -24.87 1.76
CA ILE A 154 -25.00 -23.75 2.71
C ILE A 154 -26.26 -23.90 3.57
N GLU A 155 -27.30 -24.56 3.05
CA GLU A 155 -28.59 -24.75 3.73
C GLU A 155 -28.43 -25.67 4.94
N GLU A 156 -27.69 -26.77 4.77
CA GLU A 156 -27.38 -27.79 5.79
C GLU A 156 -26.46 -27.30 6.92
N ALA A 157 -25.84 -26.11 6.79
CA ALA A 157 -24.75 -25.68 7.66
C ALA A 157 -25.19 -25.20 9.06
N VAL A 158 -25.73 -26.09 9.91
CA VAL A 158 -26.49 -25.78 11.14
C VAL A 158 -25.83 -24.74 12.06
N GLU A 159 -24.50 -24.76 12.22
CA GLU A 159 -23.76 -23.82 13.07
C GLU A 159 -23.75 -22.36 12.56
N ILE A 160 -24.16 -22.12 11.31
CA ILE A 160 -24.26 -20.78 10.74
C ILE A 160 -25.65 -20.21 10.98
N ASP A 161 -25.66 -18.98 11.50
CA ASP A 161 -26.86 -18.17 11.74
C ASP A 161 -27.80 -18.08 10.52
N ILE A 162 -29.11 -18.18 10.80
CA ILE A 162 -30.18 -18.16 9.80
C ILE A 162 -30.14 -16.85 8.98
N GLY A 163 -29.89 -15.70 9.61
CA GLY A 163 -29.77 -14.42 8.92
C GLY A 163 -28.56 -14.37 7.97
N ALA A 164 -27.41 -14.87 8.40
CA ALA A 164 -26.22 -14.99 7.57
C ALA A 164 -26.41 -15.98 6.40
N LYS A 165 -26.98 -17.18 6.66
CA LYS A 165 -27.36 -18.15 5.60
C LYS A 165 -28.27 -17.51 4.56
N ARG A 166 -29.31 -16.80 5.01
CA ARG A 166 -30.28 -16.14 4.13
C ARG A 166 -29.61 -15.09 3.24
N SER A 167 -28.67 -14.31 3.77
CA SER A 167 -27.86 -13.39 2.96
C SER A 167 -27.01 -14.11 1.92
N LEU A 168 -26.38 -15.25 2.26
CA LEU A 168 -25.57 -16.04 1.32
C LEU A 168 -26.43 -16.57 0.14
N LEU A 169 -27.61 -17.11 0.45
CA LEU A 169 -28.52 -17.71 -0.52
C LEU A 169 -29.25 -16.67 -1.38
N GLU A 170 -29.85 -15.64 -0.78
CA GLU A 170 -30.67 -14.66 -1.51
C GLU A 170 -29.85 -13.53 -2.15
N LEU A 171 -28.81 -13.04 -1.48
CA LEU A 171 -28.10 -11.81 -1.87
C LEU A 171 -26.76 -12.10 -2.56
N PHE A 172 -25.93 -13.00 -2.01
CA PHE A 172 -24.70 -13.45 -2.67
C PHE A 172 -24.96 -14.53 -3.74
N LYS A 173 -26.13 -15.18 -3.72
CA LYS A 173 -26.54 -16.26 -4.62
C LYS A 173 -25.62 -17.48 -4.61
N TYR A 174 -24.99 -17.74 -3.46
CA TYR A 174 -24.16 -18.92 -3.25
C TYR A 174 -25.05 -20.10 -2.82
N LYS A 175 -24.99 -21.23 -3.55
CA LYS A 175 -25.66 -22.48 -3.17
C LYS A 175 -24.79 -23.38 -2.27
N GLN A 176 -23.49 -23.39 -2.57
CA GLN A 176 -22.46 -24.19 -1.90
C GLN A 176 -21.32 -23.28 -1.43
N PHE A 177 -20.58 -23.72 -0.42
CA PHE A 177 -19.34 -23.05 -0.01
C PHE A 177 -18.23 -23.22 -1.05
N THR A 178 -17.44 -22.16 -1.26
CA THR A 178 -16.13 -22.29 -1.93
C THR A 178 -15.20 -23.17 -1.10
N ASP A 179 -14.18 -23.79 -1.72
CA ASP A 179 -13.20 -24.65 -1.04
C ASP A 179 -12.69 -24.07 0.29
N VAL A 180 -12.32 -22.78 0.30
CA VAL A 180 -11.79 -22.08 1.48
C VAL A 180 -12.86 -21.90 2.56
N GLN A 181 -14.08 -21.56 2.16
CA GLN A 181 -15.21 -21.43 3.08
C GLN A 181 -15.58 -22.79 3.67
N ARG A 182 -15.56 -23.87 2.87
CA ARG A 182 -15.84 -25.24 3.28
C ARG A 182 -14.81 -25.75 4.27
N ILE A 183 -13.52 -25.66 3.93
CA ILE A 183 -12.40 -26.07 4.80
C ILE A 183 -12.48 -25.36 6.15
N ILE A 184 -12.75 -24.04 6.18
CA ILE A 184 -12.91 -23.27 7.42
C ILE A 184 -14.19 -23.66 8.18
N TYR A 185 -15.31 -23.85 7.48
CA TYR A 185 -16.57 -24.24 8.09
C TYR A 185 -16.46 -25.61 8.78
N GLU A 186 -15.99 -26.62 8.06
CA GLU A 186 -15.85 -27.99 8.55
C GLU A 186 -14.79 -28.06 9.66
N ASN A 187 -13.56 -27.60 9.40
CA ASN A 187 -12.47 -27.83 10.35
C ASN A 187 -12.50 -26.92 11.57
N ILE A 188 -13.16 -25.75 11.51
CA ILE A 188 -13.11 -24.72 12.57
C ILE A 188 -14.50 -24.36 13.14
N ILE A 189 -15.52 -24.15 12.30
CA ILE A 189 -16.85 -23.71 12.77
C ILE A 189 -17.62 -24.86 13.41
N LYS A 190 -17.73 -26.00 12.71
CA LYS A 190 -18.41 -27.22 13.15
C LYS A 190 -17.71 -27.83 14.37
N GLU A 191 -16.40 -28.02 14.26
CA GLU A 191 -15.51 -28.46 15.34
C GLU A 191 -15.32 -27.44 16.48
N LYS A 192 -15.87 -26.22 16.36
CA LYS A 192 -15.83 -25.13 17.36
C LYS A 192 -14.41 -24.75 17.83
N LYS A 193 -13.36 -25.06 17.04
CA LYS A 193 -11.95 -24.82 17.38
C LYS A 193 -11.67 -23.32 17.57
N LYS A 194 -10.97 -22.96 18.65
CA LYS A 194 -10.69 -21.57 19.07
C LYS A 194 -9.25 -21.10 18.79
N ASN A 195 -8.39 -21.97 18.27
CA ASN A 195 -6.99 -21.71 17.99
C ASN A 195 -6.80 -20.57 16.98
N ASP A 196 -5.64 -19.92 17.01
CA ASP A 196 -5.26 -18.94 15.99
C ASP A 196 -5.13 -19.64 14.62
N LEU A 197 -5.43 -18.93 13.51
CA LEU A 197 -5.40 -19.51 12.16
C LEU A 197 -4.36 -18.81 11.27
N LEU A 198 -3.60 -19.61 10.52
CA LEU A 198 -2.91 -19.19 9.31
C LEU A 198 -3.64 -19.81 8.11
N VAL A 199 -4.13 -18.98 7.19
CA VAL A 199 -4.87 -19.45 6.00
C VAL A 199 -4.18 -18.97 4.73
N GLN A 200 -3.67 -19.92 3.95
CA GLN A 200 -3.16 -19.66 2.61
C GLN A 200 -4.23 -20.04 1.57
N ALA A 201 -4.70 -19.07 0.78
CA ALA A 201 -5.70 -19.30 -0.25
C ALA A 201 -5.62 -18.31 -1.41
N LYS A 202 -5.75 -18.82 -2.65
CA LYS A 202 -5.68 -18.03 -3.90
C LYS A 202 -6.66 -16.84 -3.87
N THR A 203 -6.34 -15.75 -4.57
CA THR A 203 -7.22 -14.59 -4.68
C THR A 203 -8.55 -14.93 -5.34
N GLY A 204 -9.66 -14.32 -4.90
CA GLY A 204 -10.99 -14.54 -5.46
C GLY A 204 -11.75 -15.77 -4.94
N THR A 205 -11.12 -16.63 -4.13
CA THR A 205 -11.70 -17.86 -3.56
C THR A 205 -12.72 -17.67 -2.41
N GLY A 206 -13.20 -16.45 -2.18
CA GLY A 206 -14.20 -16.17 -1.14
C GLY A 206 -13.66 -16.03 0.30
N LYS A 207 -12.33 -15.81 0.48
CA LYS A 207 -11.66 -15.57 1.78
C LYS A 207 -12.45 -14.66 2.74
N THR A 208 -12.92 -13.51 2.23
CA THR A 208 -13.64 -12.48 3.01
C THR A 208 -14.83 -13.05 3.77
N ILE A 209 -15.71 -13.75 3.05
CA ILE A 209 -16.92 -14.33 3.62
C ILE A 209 -16.58 -15.41 4.65
N ALA A 210 -15.53 -16.21 4.44
CA ALA A 210 -15.11 -17.24 5.40
C ALA A 210 -14.73 -16.64 6.77
N TYR A 211 -13.96 -15.54 6.81
CA TYR A 211 -13.60 -14.90 8.08
C TYR A 211 -14.72 -14.02 8.66
N LEU A 212 -15.59 -13.44 7.83
CA LEU A 212 -16.78 -12.75 8.32
C LEU A 212 -17.73 -13.75 8.99
N LEU A 213 -17.93 -14.95 8.44
CA LEU A 213 -18.73 -16.01 9.08
C LEU A 213 -18.13 -16.47 10.41
N LEU A 214 -16.80 -16.63 10.51
CA LEU A 214 -16.11 -16.87 11.79
C LEU A 214 -16.39 -15.77 12.82
N ALA A 215 -16.25 -14.50 12.43
CA ALA A 215 -16.49 -13.36 13.31
C ALA A 215 -17.96 -13.27 13.76
N LEU A 216 -18.92 -13.43 12.84
CA LEU A 216 -20.35 -13.37 13.15
C LEU A 216 -20.79 -14.52 14.07
N ASN A 217 -20.26 -15.72 13.88
CA ASN A 217 -20.52 -16.88 14.75
C ASN A 217 -20.02 -16.64 16.19
N ASP A 218 -18.85 -16.01 16.35
CA ASP A 218 -18.26 -15.71 17.66
C ASP A 218 -19.00 -14.55 18.37
N ILE A 219 -19.29 -13.46 17.66
CA ILE A 219 -20.05 -12.29 18.19
C ILE A 219 -21.42 -12.70 18.75
N GLN A 220 -22.08 -13.69 18.16
CA GLN A 220 -23.39 -14.17 18.61
C GLN A 220 -23.32 -14.97 19.92
N LYS A 221 -22.21 -15.66 20.17
CA LYS A 221 -21.97 -16.45 21.39
C LYS A 221 -21.34 -15.61 22.50
N ASN A 222 -20.54 -14.61 22.13
CA ASN A 222 -19.71 -13.81 23.01
C ASN A 222 -19.98 -12.30 22.84
N LYS A 223 -21.26 -11.88 22.79
CA LYS A 223 -21.58 -10.47 22.57
C LYS A 223 -21.08 -9.57 23.72
N ILE A 224 -20.39 -8.49 23.35
CA ILE A 224 -19.82 -7.49 24.26
C ILE A 224 -20.28 -6.08 23.88
N LEU A 225 -20.14 -5.11 24.79
CA LEU A 225 -20.53 -3.70 24.59
C LEU A 225 -19.34 -2.84 24.07
N SER A 226 -18.47 -3.43 23.26
CA SER A 226 -17.21 -2.85 22.75
C SER A 226 -16.79 -3.53 21.44
N VAL A 227 -15.65 -3.17 20.85
CA VAL A 227 -15.20 -3.77 19.58
C VAL A 227 -14.80 -5.23 19.81
N HIS A 228 -15.55 -6.16 19.22
CA HIS A 228 -15.30 -7.60 19.29
C HIS A 228 -14.26 -8.04 18.26
N THR A 229 -14.35 -7.51 17.04
CA THR A 229 -13.51 -7.92 15.90
C THR A 229 -12.84 -6.72 15.24
N LEU A 230 -11.53 -6.81 15.06
CA LEU A 230 -10.71 -5.83 14.36
C LEU A 230 -10.12 -6.47 13.11
N ILE A 231 -10.35 -5.84 11.95
CA ILE A 231 -9.90 -6.30 10.65
C ILE A 231 -8.93 -5.26 10.07
N ILE A 232 -7.67 -5.65 9.90
CA ILE A 232 -6.58 -4.82 9.36
C ILE A 232 -6.35 -5.19 7.90
N VAL A 233 -6.33 -4.18 7.02
CA VAL A 233 -6.15 -4.35 5.58
C VAL A 233 -5.19 -3.33 4.96
N PRO A 234 -4.56 -3.65 3.82
CA PRO A 234 -3.59 -2.77 3.14
C PRO A 234 -4.19 -1.56 2.42
N THR A 235 -5.41 -1.65 1.88
CA THR A 235 -6.00 -0.58 1.05
C THR A 235 -7.35 -0.09 1.56
N ARG A 236 -7.69 1.16 1.25
CA ARG A 236 -8.96 1.79 1.65
C ARG A 236 -10.13 1.22 0.85
N GLU A 237 -9.81 0.83 -0.37
CA GLU A 237 -10.68 0.20 -1.36
C GLU A 237 -11.10 -1.20 -0.88
N LEU A 238 -10.15 -2.01 -0.39
CA LEU A 238 -10.45 -3.31 0.24
C LEU A 238 -11.26 -3.13 1.54
N ALA A 239 -10.90 -2.17 2.40
CA ALA A 239 -11.67 -1.88 3.61
C ALA A 239 -13.15 -1.56 3.31
N ASN A 240 -13.41 -0.75 2.29
CA ASN A 240 -14.76 -0.42 1.83
C ASN A 240 -15.48 -1.62 1.20
N GLN A 241 -14.78 -2.50 0.49
CA GLN A 241 -15.37 -3.72 -0.04
C GLN A 241 -15.80 -4.68 1.07
N ILE A 242 -14.92 -4.97 2.04
CA ILE A 242 -15.24 -5.86 3.18
C ILE A 242 -16.39 -5.26 4.01
N TYR A 243 -16.45 -3.93 4.13
CA TYR A 243 -17.58 -3.26 4.77
C TYR A 243 -18.90 -3.48 4.00
N ASN A 244 -18.88 -3.39 2.67
CA ASN A 244 -20.06 -3.66 1.84
C ASN A 244 -20.47 -5.14 1.91
N GLU A 245 -19.52 -6.07 1.83
CA GLU A 245 -19.76 -7.52 1.98
C GLU A 245 -20.32 -7.85 3.38
N ALA A 246 -19.75 -7.27 4.44
CA ALA A 246 -20.26 -7.44 5.80
C ALA A 246 -21.66 -6.84 5.99
N LYS A 247 -21.97 -5.69 5.37
CA LYS A 247 -23.32 -5.10 5.40
C LYS A 247 -24.33 -5.94 4.60
N LEU A 248 -23.93 -6.53 3.47
CA LEU A 248 -24.78 -7.45 2.72
C LEU A 248 -25.05 -8.73 3.54
N LEU A 249 -24.01 -9.31 4.15
CA LEU A 249 -24.12 -10.49 5.02
C LEU A 249 -24.99 -10.24 6.27
N LEU A 250 -25.03 -9.00 6.76
CA LEU A 250 -25.85 -8.54 7.89
C LEU A 250 -27.24 -7.99 7.49
N THR A 251 -27.65 -8.08 6.23
CA THR A 251 -28.93 -7.47 5.77
C THR A 251 -30.16 -8.06 6.48
N PHE A 252 -30.12 -9.34 6.88
CA PHE A 252 -31.16 -9.98 7.69
C PHE A 252 -30.84 -10.01 9.20
N LYS A 253 -29.87 -9.21 9.68
CA LYS A 253 -29.37 -9.28 11.07
C LYS A 253 -28.94 -7.91 11.61
N ASN A 254 -29.92 -7.10 12.01
CA ASN A 254 -29.75 -5.71 12.45
C ASN A 254 -28.94 -5.50 13.76
N ASN A 255 -28.54 -6.56 14.46
CA ASN A 255 -28.00 -6.50 15.82
C ASN A 255 -26.45 -6.41 15.89
N ILE A 256 -25.76 -6.19 14.77
CA ILE A 256 -24.30 -6.11 14.69
C ILE A 256 -23.89 -4.89 13.87
N ASN A 257 -23.06 -4.02 14.45
CA ASN A 257 -22.59 -2.78 13.87
C ASN A 257 -21.16 -2.92 13.30
N VAL A 258 -20.96 -2.36 12.11
CA VAL A 258 -19.68 -2.37 11.38
C VAL A 258 -19.29 -0.93 11.06
N LEU A 259 -18.00 -0.59 11.18
CA LEU A 259 -17.45 0.72 10.81
C LEU A 259 -16.10 0.59 10.11
N THR A 260 -15.83 1.46 9.13
CA THR A 260 -14.51 1.63 8.51
C THR A 260 -13.71 2.77 9.16
N LEU A 261 -12.43 2.53 9.46
CA LEU A 261 -11.46 3.56 9.85
C LEU A 261 -10.34 3.63 8.79
N ILE A 262 -10.53 4.54 7.81
CA ILE A 262 -9.66 4.67 6.64
C ILE A 262 -9.13 6.10 6.48
N GLY A 263 -7.91 6.22 5.98
CA GLY A 263 -7.30 7.54 5.76
C GLY A 263 -8.08 8.40 4.76
N GLY A 264 -8.00 9.73 4.90
CA GLY A 264 -8.69 10.70 4.04
C GLY A 264 -10.00 11.23 4.62
N VAL A 265 -10.63 10.49 5.54
CA VAL A 265 -11.71 11.01 6.41
C VAL A 265 -11.10 11.90 7.50
N LYS A 266 -11.82 12.91 8.01
CA LYS A 266 -11.27 13.75 9.10
C LYS A 266 -11.34 12.98 10.43
N ARG A 267 -10.30 13.05 11.26
CA ARG A 267 -10.23 12.26 12.53
C ARG A 267 -11.40 12.55 13.49
N ARG A 268 -11.98 13.77 13.41
CA ARG A 268 -13.20 14.16 14.15
C ARG A 268 -14.48 13.46 13.63
N GLU A 269 -14.58 13.19 12.34
CA GLU A 269 -15.72 12.48 11.75
C GLU A 269 -15.70 11.01 12.18
N ASP A 270 -14.51 10.38 12.19
CA ASP A 270 -14.31 9.02 12.73
C ASP A 270 -14.70 8.92 14.21
N GLN A 271 -14.27 9.89 15.04
CA GLN A 271 -14.67 9.95 16.47
C GLN A 271 -16.18 10.13 16.68
N ILE A 272 -16.86 10.92 15.83
CA ILE A 272 -18.32 11.07 15.85
C ILE A 272 -19.00 9.75 15.45
N ASN A 273 -18.50 9.10 14.39
CA ASN A 273 -19.04 7.84 13.89
C ASN A 273 -18.87 6.71 14.91
N LEU A 274 -17.70 6.59 15.57
CA LEU A 274 -17.47 5.62 16.65
C LEU A 274 -18.50 5.77 17.79
N ARG A 275 -18.71 7.00 18.27
CA ARG A 275 -19.68 7.28 19.34
C ARG A 275 -21.14 7.02 18.93
N ARG A 276 -21.49 7.31 17.67
CA ARG A 276 -22.85 7.15 17.13
C ARG A 276 -23.19 5.70 16.80
N ILE A 277 -22.25 4.95 16.21
CA ILE A 277 -22.50 3.62 15.64
C ILE A 277 -22.21 2.51 16.66
N LYS A 278 -21.27 2.71 17.60
CA LYS A 278 -20.82 1.70 18.58
C LYS A 278 -20.53 0.33 17.91
N PRO A 279 -19.53 0.26 17.03
CA PRO A 279 -19.29 -0.92 16.19
C PRO A 279 -18.79 -2.14 16.98
N ASP A 280 -19.42 -3.29 16.76
CA ASP A 280 -18.90 -4.61 17.16
C ASP A 280 -17.70 -5.01 16.26
N ILE A 281 -17.69 -4.57 14.99
CA ILE A 281 -16.65 -4.86 13.99
C ILE A 281 -16.03 -3.55 13.45
N ILE A 282 -14.70 -3.41 13.53
CA ILE A 282 -13.95 -2.32 12.89
C ILE A 282 -13.08 -2.88 11.76
N ILE A 283 -13.18 -2.28 10.58
CA ILE A 283 -12.33 -2.57 9.40
C ILE A 283 -11.43 -1.35 9.14
N CYS A 284 -10.13 -1.52 9.00
CA CYS A 284 -9.21 -0.38 9.00
C CYS A 284 -7.94 -0.56 8.17
N THR A 285 -7.38 0.55 7.70
CA THR A 285 -6.02 0.57 7.11
C THR A 285 -4.97 0.88 8.17
N VAL A 286 -3.87 0.13 8.21
CA VAL A 286 -2.76 0.24 9.19
C VAL A 286 -2.45 1.68 9.61
N GLY A 287 -2.04 2.54 8.67
CA GLY A 287 -1.64 3.92 8.98
C GLY A 287 -2.76 4.82 9.53
N ARG A 288 -4.04 4.44 9.39
CA ARG A 288 -5.16 5.13 10.06
C ARG A 288 -5.43 4.56 11.45
N LEU A 289 -5.30 3.24 11.62
CA LEU A 289 -5.42 2.61 12.93
C LEU A 289 -4.33 3.15 13.88
N LEU A 290 -3.08 3.25 13.40
CA LEU A 290 -1.97 3.83 14.17
C LEU A 290 -2.16 5.34 14.44
N ASP A 291 -2.63 6.12 13.45
CA ASP A 291 -2.99 7.55 13.64
C ASP A 291 -4.08 7.76 14.72
N HIS A 292 -4.93 6.77 14.97
CA HIS A 292 -5.87 6.81 16.07
C HIS A 292 -5.25 6.38 17.41
N PHE A 293 -4.45 5.31 17.47
CA PHE A 293 -3.74 4.92 18.70
C PHE A 293 -2.76 5.99 19.20
N GLU A 294 -1.99 6.60 18.30
CA GLU A 294 -1.00 7.63 18.66
C GLU A 294 -1.65 9.00 18.95
N CYS A 295 -2.78 9.35 18.32
CA CYS A 295 -3.32 10.72 18.33
C CYS A 295 -4.84 10.84 18.62
N THR A 296 -5.48 9.84 19.25
CA THR A 296 -6.84 9.94 19.81
C THR A 296 -6.88 9.47 21.26
N TYR A 297 -7.25 10.37 22.16
CA TYR A 297 -7.35 10.10 23.61
C TYR A 297 -8.28 8.92 23.91
N LEU A 298 -7.79 7.96 24.70
CA LEU A 298 -8.47 6.71 25.08
C LEU A 298 -9.01 5.86 23.91
N PHE A 299 -8.41 5.96 22.71
CA PHE A 299 -8.84 5.12 21.58
C PHE A 299 -8.57 3.62 21.80
N ASN A 300 -7.56 3.28 22.60
CA ASN A 300 -7.26 1.90 22.96
C ASN A 300 -8.39 1.21 23.74
N THR A 301 -9.16 1.93 24.56
CA THR A 301 -10.17 1.31 25.44
C THR A 301 -11.37 0.73 24.68
N LEU A 302 -11.55 1.13 23.42
CA LEU A 302 -12.48 0.50 22.49
C LEU A 302 -12.17 -0.98 22.24
N PHE A 303 -10.91 -1.39 22.45
CA PHE A 303 -10.36 -2.71 22.15
C PHE A 303 -9.98 -3.52 23.40
N ASP A 304 -10.19 -3.03 24.62
CA ASP A 304 -9.78 -3.73 25.86
C ASP A 304 -10.35 -5.15 25.95
N ASN A 305 -11.55 -5.37 25.40
CA ASN A 305 -12.25 -6.65 25.36
C ASN A 305 -12.17 -7.38 24.00
N LEU A 306 -11.33 -6.91 23.06
CA LEU A 306 -11.22 -7.44 21.70
C LEU A 306 -11.02 -8.96 21.70
N LYS A 307 -11.91 -9.69 21.02
CA LYS A 307 -11.88 -11.16 20.95
C LYS A 307 -11.18 -11.68 19.71
N MET A 308 -11.26 -10.96 18.59
CA MET A 308 -10.75 -11.43 17.31
C MET A 308 -9.96 -10.35 16.56
N LEU A 309 -8.72 -10.64 16.20
CA LEU A 309 -7.90 -9.86 15.28
C LEU A 309 -7.78 -10.60 13.95
N ILE A 310 -8.05 -9.92 12.85
CA ILE A 310 -7.95 -10.44 11.48
C ILE A 310 -6.99 -9.54 10.70
N ILE A 311 -6.04 -10.13 10.00
CA ILE A 311 -5.17 -9.45 9.03
C ILE A 311 -5.35 -10.14 7.67
N ASP A 312 -5.82 -9.41 6.66
CA ASP A 312 -6.02 -9.92 5.29
C ASP A 312 -5.09 -9.25 4.27
N GLU A 313 -4.77 -10.00 3.21
CA GLU A 313 -3.69 -9.75 2.24
C GLU A 313 -2.36 -9.42 2.98
N ALA A 314 -1.97 -10.25 3.95
CA ALA A 314 -0.82 -10.02 4.84
C ALA A 314 0.52 -9.84 4.11
N ASP A 315 0.71 -10.55 3.00
CA ASP A 315 1.84 -10.38 2.08
C ASP A 315 1.85 -8.98 1.44
N GLN A 316 0.68 -8.36 1.21
CA GLN A 316 0.62 -6.97 0.75
C GLN A 316 1.15 -6.02 1.82
N LEU A 317 0.71 -6.20 3.07
CA LEU A 317 1.11 -5.32 4.17
C LEU A 317 2.62 -5.34 4.37
N LEU A 318 3.24 -6.51 4.26
CA LEU A 318 4.69 -6.68 4.22
C LEU A 318 5.33 -5.98 3.00
N SER A 319 4.81 -6.20 1.78
CA SER A 319 5.33 -5.56 0.56
C SER A 319 5.22 -4.02 0.55
N LEU A 320 4.33 -3.45 1.38
CA LEU A 320 4.17 -2.01 1.58
C LEU A 320 5.03 -1.45 2.74
N GLY A 321 5.81 -2.29 3.42
CA GLY A 321 6.69 -1.90 4.53
C GLY A 321 5.98 -1.76 5.89
N TYR A 322 4.71 -2.18 6.02
CA TYR A 322 3.92 -1.98 7.24
C TYR A 322 4.29 -2.92 8.40
N GLN A 323 5.34 -3.72 8.30
CA GLN A 323 5.77 -4.66 9.36
C GLN A 323 5.95 -3.96 10.71
N ASN A 324 6.70 -2.85 10.74
CA ASN A 324 6.95 -2.07 11.95
C ASN A 324 5.68 -1.41 12.51
N ASP A 325 4.80 -0.91 11.64
CA ASP A 325 3.54 -0.27 12.05
C ASP A 325 2.55 -1.30 12.62
N ILE A 326 2.53 -2.52 12.07
CA ILE A 326 1.77 -3.66 12.61
C ILE A 326 2.35 -4.08 13.97
N SER A 327 3.68 -4.22 14.10
CA SER A 327 4.31 -4.51 15.39
C SER A 327 3.94 -3.48 16.46
N ARG A 328 3.86 -2.19 16.11
CA ARG A 328 3.35 -1.13 17.00
C ARG A 328 1.88 -1.30 17.33
N ILE A 329 1.01 -1.52 16.34
CA ILE A 329 -0.43 -1.74 16.56
C ILE A 329 -0.66 -2.91 17.54
N LEU A 330 0.11 -3.99 17.43
CA LEU A 330 0.00 -5.15 18.31
C LEU A 330 0.30 -4.84 19.78
N THR A 331 1.07 -3.78 20.12
CA THR A 331 1.33 -3.38 21.51
C THR A 331 0.15 -2.66 22.18
N TYR A 332 -0.74 -2.05 21.39
CA TYR A 332 -1.96 -1.39 21.89
C TYR A 332 -3.16 -2.33 22.07
N LEU A 333 -3.03 -3.61 21.69
CA LEU A 333 -4.13 -4.58 21.66
C LEU A 333 -3.98 -5.65 22.78
N PRO A 334 -5.07 -6.10 23.41
CA PRO A 334 -4.99 -7.08 24.50
C PRO A 334 -4.41 -8.41 24.02
N LYS A 335 -3.53 -9.02 24.81
CA LYS A 335 -2.84 -10.28 24.46
C LYS A 335 -3.79 -11.47 24.31
N ASN A 336 -4.84 -11.55 25.13
CA ASN A 336 -5.78 -12.67 25.11
C ASN A 336 -6.93 -12.44 24.12
N ARG A 337 -6.63 -12.76 22.85
CA ARG A 337 -7.56 -12.74 21.71
C ARG A 337 -7.29 -13.95 20.81
N ARG A 338 -8.14 -14.16 19.80
CA ARG A 338 -7.89 -15.04 18.66
C ARG A 338 -7.32 -14.25 17.50
N ASN A 339 -6.29 -14.76 16.84
CA ASN A 339 -5.63 -14.11 15.70
C ASN A 339 -5.82 -14.93 14.42
N LEU A 340 -6.19 -14.27 13.32
CA LEU A 340 -6.40 -14.88 12.01
C LEU A 340 -5.54 -14.15 10.96
N LEU A 341 -4.64 -14.87 10.29
CA LEU A 341 -3.78 -14.35 9.21
C LEU A 341 -4.20 -14.94 7.86
N PHE A 342 -4.61 -14.09 6.92
CA PHE A 342 -5.00 -14.47 5.56
C PHE A 342 -4.03 -13.92 4.52
N SER A 343 -3.56 -14.78 3.62
CA SER A 343 -2.73 -14.40 2.46
C SER A 343 -2.95 -15.32 1.26
N ALA A 344 -2.52 -14.88 0.08
CA ALA A 344 -2.44 -15.72 -1.12
C ALA A 344 -1.10 -16.45 -1.24
N THR A 345 -0.04 -15.94 -0.60
CA THR A 345 1.33 -16.46 -0.68
C THR A 345 1.92 -16.62 0.72
N LEU A 346 2.93 -17.48 0.86
CA LEU A 346 3.77 -17.55 2.04
C LEU A 346 5.19 -17.15 1.64
N CYS A 347 5.54 -15.88 1.89
CA CYS A 347 6.92 -15.41 1.82
C CYS A 347 7.55 -15.47 3.22
N HIS A 348 8.88 -15.58 3.32
CA HIS A 348 9.58 -15.73 4.61
C HIS A 348 9.22 -14.65 5.64
N ASN A 349 8.94 -13.42 5.20
CA ASN A 349 8.56 -12.31 6.08
C ASN A 349 7.18 -12.49 6.76
N ILE A 350 6.32 -13.40 6.26
CA ILE A 350 5.05 -13.76 6.93
C ILE A 350 5.33 -14.51 8.24
N ASP A 351 6.37 -15.33 8.30
CA ASP A 351 6.71 -16.08 9.51
C ASP A 351 7.03 -15.14 10.69
N ASP A 352 7.59 -13.96 10.45
CA ASP A 352 7.90 -13.02 11.53
C ASP A 352 6.65 -12.31 12.07
N ILE A 353 5.71 -11.92 11.21
CA ILE A 353 4.39 -11.43 11.67
C ILE A 353 3.63 -12.57 12.37
N ARG A 354 3.70 -13.81 11.86
CA ARG A 354 3.08 -14.98 12.48
C ARG A 354 3.65 -15.24 13.89
N LYS A 355 4.98 -15.24 14.07
CA LYS A 355 5.65 -15.40 15.37
C LYS A 355 5.27 -14.29 16.38
N GLN A 356 5.04 -13.06 15.89
CA GLN A 356 4.65 -11.93 16.74
C GLN A 356 3.15 -11.93 17.10
N MET A 357 2.28 -12.44 16.22
CA MET A 357 0.83 -12.33 16.37
C MET A 357 0.17 -13.61 16.89
N CYS A 358 0.55 -14.78 16.36
CA CYS A 358 -0.13 -16.04 16.62
C CYS A 358 0.52 -16.82 17.76
N LYS A 359 -0.30 -17.54 18.53
CA LYS A 359 0.16 -18.52 19.53
C LYS A 359 0.82 -19.74 18.86
N SER A 360 1.52 -20.54 19.65
CA SER A 360 2.17 -21.77 19.18
C SER A 360 1.19 -22.87 18.74
N ASP A 361 -0.04 -22.88 19.26
CA ASP A 361 -1.10 -23.85 18.95
C ASP A 361 -1.91 -23.51 17.68
N TYR A 362 -1.38 -22.66 16.79
CA TYR A 362 -2.10 -22.21 15.59
C TYR A 362 -2.34 -23.36 14.60
N ILE A 363 -3.49 -23.31 13.91
CA ILE A 363 -3.83 -24.25 12.84
C ILE A 363 -3.40 -23.63 11.50
N PHE A 364 -2.69 -24.40 10.69
CA PHE A 364 -2.37 -24.02 9.30
C PHE A 364 -3.35 -24.69 8.34
N LEU A 365 -4.06 -23.86 7.56
CA LEU A 365 -5.00 -24.28 6.52
C LEU A 365 -4.42 -23.89 5.15
N ASN A 366 -3.81 -24.87 4.47
CA ASN A 366 -3.33 -24.71 3.10
C ASN A 366 -4.46 -25.07 2.10
N CYS A 367 -5.10 -24.05 1.53
CA CYS A 367 -6.15 -24.23 0.52
C CYS A 367 -5.59 -24.23 -0.92
N VAL A 368 -4.29 -24.46 -1.11
CA VAL A 368 -3.60 -24.42 -2.41
C VAL A 368 -3.08 -25.82 -2.75
N LYS A 369 -3.75 -26.53 -3.68
CA LYS A 369 -3.41 -27.91 -4.10
C LYS A 369 -1.92 -28.08 -4.48
N ASP A 370 -1.39 -27.12 -5.24
CA ASP A 370 -0.03 -27.13 -5.81
C ASP A 370 0.71 -25.86 -5.38
N THR A 371 1.82 -25.99 -4.65
CA THR A 371 2.71 -24.85 -4.34
C THR A 371 3.39 -24.27 -5.58
N SER A 372 3.48 -25.06 -6.67
CA SER A 372 3.96 -24.65 -7.99
C SER A 372 2.93 -23.81 -8.78
N LYS A 373 1.62 -24.00 -8.56
CA LYS A 373 0.54 -23.34 -9.33
C LYS A 373 -0.18 -22.30 -8.48
N HIS A 374 0.43 -21.14 -8.24
CA HIS A 374 -0.22 -20.03 -7.55
C HIS A 374 -1.42 -19.42 -8.32
N THR A 375 -1.46 -19.57 -9.64
CA THR A 375 -2.48 -19.04 -10.56
C THR A 375 -3.71 -19.94 -10.64
N ASN A 376 -4.84 -19.45 -11.19
CA ASN A 376 -6.00 -20.32 -11.47
C ASN A 376 -5.72 -21.18 -12.72
N GLU A 377 -6.26 -22.39 -12.80
CA GLU A 377 -6.07 -23.28 -13.96
C GLU A 377 -6.91 -22.82 -15.17
N GLN A 378 -7.98 -22.05 -14.92
CA GLN A 378 -8.80 -21.39 -15.96
C GLN A 378 -8.21 -20.05 -16.47
N LEU A 379 -6.99 -19.69 -16.04
CA LEU A 379 -6.32 -18.46 -16.44
C LEU A 379 -5.32 -18.75 -17.57
N LYS A 380 -5.63 -18.30 -18.78
CA LYS A 380 -4.71 -18.30 -19.92
C LYS A 380 -3.73 -17.13 -19.76
N GLN A 381 -2.43 -17.41 -19.70
CA GLN A 381 -1.40 -16.40 -19.46
C GLN A 381 -0.42 -16.32 -20.62
N TYR A 382 -0.17 -15.10 -21.08
CA TYR A 382 0.69 -14.80 -22.20
C TYR A 382 1.74 -13.76 -21.82
N VAL A 383 2.92 -13.84 -22.44
CA VAL A 383 3.92 -12.77 -22.44
C VAL A 383 4.27 -12.39 -23.86
N ILE A 384 4.34 -11.09 -24.13
CA ILE A 384 4.88 -10.50 -25.36
C ILE A 384 6.13 -9.73 -24.97
N PHE A 385 7.25 -10.13 -25.57
CA PHE A 385 8.49 -9.36 -25.55
C PHE A 385 8.48 -8.43 -26.77
N HIS A 386 8.69 -7.13 -26.56
CA HIS A 386 8.56 -6.12 -27.61
C HIS A 386 9.57 -4.99 -27.40
N LYS A 387 9.82 -4.18 -28.44
CA LYS A 387 10.66 -3.00 -28.26
C LYS A 387 9.90 -1.92 -27.50
N ALA A 388 10.59 -1.12 -26.69
CA ALA A 388 9.96 -0.05 -25.92
C ALA A 388 9.23 0.98 -26.81
N ILE A 389 9.70 1.17 -28.06
CA ILE A 389 9.09 2.01 -29.11
C ILE A 389 7.73 1.49 -29.60
N ASP A 390 7.40 0.20 -29.45
CA ASP A 390 6.15 -0.39 -29.97
C ASP A 390 5.02 -0.44 -28.91
N THR A 391 5.33 -0.14 -27.64
CA THR A 391 4.46 -0.34 -26.47
C THR A 391 3.01 0.14 -26.67
N THR A 392 2.84 1.38 -27.15
CA THR A 392 1.50 1.99 -27.31
C THR A 392 0.72 1.40 -28.47
N VAL A 393 1.38 1.04 -29.58
CA VAL A 393 0.75 0.41 -30.75
C VAL A 393 0.28 -0.99 -30.39
N LEU A 394 1.14 -1.77 -29.74
CA LEU A 394 0.85 -3.10 -29.23
C LEU A 394 -0.34 -3.09 -28.26
N LEU A 395 -0.34 -2.18 -27.28
CA LEU A 395 -1.44 -2.01 -26.33
C LEU A 395 -2.77 -1.64 -27.02
N TYR A 396 -2.75 -0.72 -27.99
CA TYR A 396 -3.95 -0.34 -28.74
C TYR A 396 -4.52 -1.51 -29.55
N ASN A 397 -3.68 -2.22 -30.30
CA ASN A 397 -4.12 -3.33 -31.15
C ASN A 397 -4.69 -4.48 -30.30
N LEU A 398 -4.05 -4.84 -29.17
CA LEU A 398 -4.57 -5.85 -28.23
C LEU A 398 -5.94 -5.46 -27.64
N LEU A 399 -6.14 -4.19 -27.31
CA LEU A 399 -7.44 -3.69 -26.84
C LEU A 399 -8.51 -3.80 -27.94
N ILE A 400 -8.23 -3.28 -29.14
CA ILE A 400 -9.16 -3.31 -30.27
C ILE A 400 -9.51 -4.74 -30.70
N GLU A 401 -8.54 -5.65 -30.70
CA GLU A 401 -8.78 -7.06 -31.03
C GLU A 401 -9.68 -7.74 -29.99
N HIS A 402 -9.40 -7.58 -28.69
CA HIS A 402 -10.26 -8.12 -27.65
C HIS A 402 -11.69 -7.55 -27.73
N MET A 403 -11.83 -6.25 -28.00
CA MET A 403 -13.12 -5.58 -28.24
C MET A 403 -13.86 -6.12 -29.47
N ARG A 404 -13.13 -6.51 -30.53
CA ARG A 404 -13.70 -7.09 -31.76
C ARG A 404 -14.17 -8.53 -31.58
N LEU A 405 -13.42 -9.32 -30.81
CA LEU A 405 -13.74 -10.71 -30.49
C LEU A 405 -14.90 -10.84 -29.49
N ASN A 406 -15.00 -9.91 -28.53
CA ASN A 406 -16.02 -9.92 -27.48
C ASN A 406 -16.99 -8.75 -27.71
N GLN A 407 -17.98 -8.89 -28.58
CA GLN A 407 -18.73 -7.74 -29.08
C GLN A 407 -19.72 -7.12 -28.08
N PHE A 408 -20.28 -7.93 -27.16
CA PHE A 408 -21.40 -7.51 -26.31
C PHE A 408 -21.07 -7.35 -24.81
N THR A 409 -20.07 -8.07 -24.31
CA THR A 409 -19.67 -8.04 -22.89
C THR A 409 -18.16 -8.24 -22.76
N TYR A 410 -17.47 -7.29 -22.13
CA TYR A 410 -16.04 -7.40 -21.82
C TYR A 410 -15.62 -6.38 -20.78
N LYS A 411 -14.70 -6.79 -19.91
CA LYS A 411 -14.16 -5.91 -18.88
C LYS A 411 -12.66 -6.10 -18.79
N ILE A 412 -11.92 -5.08 -19.19
CA ILE A 412 -10.47 -5.15 -19.34
C ILE A 412 -9.80 -4.36 -18.21
N LEU A 413 -8.80 -4.93 -17.54
CA LEU A 413 -7.87 -4.19 -16.68
C LEU A 413 -6.57 -3.96 -17.44
N VAL A 414 -6.04 -2.74 -17.37
CA VAL A 414 -4.70 -2.41 -17.86
C VAL A 414 -3.87 -1.87 -16.69
N PHE A 415 -2.91 -2.66 -16.23
CA PHE A 415 -1.99 -2.29 -15.15
C PHE A 415 -0.76 -1.57 -15.68
N PHE A 416 -0.39 -0.46 -15.02
CA PHE A 416 0.80 0.34 -15.32
C PHE A 416 1.76 0.43 -14.12
N PRO A 417 3.07 0.65 -14.34
CA PRO A 417 4.07 0.68 -13.28
C PRO A 417 3.96 1.91 -12.39
N THR A 418 3.36 3.01 -12.86
CA THR A 418 3.25 4.26 -12.11
C THR A 418 1.88 4.92 -12.25
N ALA A 419 1.50 5.71 -11.25
CA ALA A 419 0.27 6.49 -11.29
C ALA A 419 0.23 7.57 -12.40
N ARG A 420 1.38 8.08 -12.86
CA ARG A 420 1.42 9.06 -13.98
C ARG A 420 1.32 8.35 -15.33
N ALA A 421 1.88 7.14 -15.46
CA ALA A 421 1.64 6.27 -16.60
C ALA A 421 0.14 5.94 -16.73
N THR A 422 -0.51 5.54 -15.62
CA THR A 422 -1.97 5.33 -15.57
C THR A 422 -2.73 6.58 -16.06
N SER A 423 -2.40 7.78 -15.56
CA SER A 423 -3.09 9.00 -15.98
C SER A 423 -2.87 9.34 -17.45
N PHE A 424 -1.64 9.26 -17.95
CA PHE A 424 -1.34 9.53 -19.35
C PHE A 424 -2.17 8.63 -20.26
N TYR A 425 -2.04 7.30 -20.11
CA TYR A 425 -2.74 6.36 -20.98
C TYR A 425 -4.26 6.40 -20.81
N ALA A 426 -4.79 6.58 -19.60
CA ALA A 426 -6.23 6.73 -19.42
C ALA A 426 -6.80 7.94 -20.17
N ASN A 427 -6.10 9.08 -20.18
CA ASN A 427 -6.56 10.28 -20.87
C ASN A 427 -6.30 10.21 -22.40
N PHE A 428 -5.22 9.56 -22.82
CA PHE A 428 -4.89 9.26 -24.22
C PHE A 428 -5.98 8.37 -24.85
N PHE A 429 -6.20 7.17 -24.28
CA PHE A 429 -7.16 6.20 -24.81
C PHE A 429 -8.63 6.66 -24.68
N LYS A 430 -8.99 7.42 -23.64
CA LYS A 430 -10.35 7.97 -23.48
C LYS A 430 -10.80 8.86 -24.65
N ASN A 431 -9.85 9.51 -25.33
CA ASN A 431 -10.17 10.35 -26.49
C ASN A 431 -10.16 9.56 -27.82
N GLN A 432 -9.57 8.35 -27.85
CA GLN A 432 -9.54 7.47 -29.02
C GLN A 432 -10.68 6.46 -29.05
N LEU A 433 -10.98 5.86 -27.90
CA LEU A 433 -11.87 4.70 -27.78
C LEU A 433 -13.30 5.16 -27.51
N LYS A 434 -14.25 4.70 -28.33
CA LYS A 434 -15.68 5.02 -28.20
C LYS A 434 -16.39 4.23 -27.08
N ILE A 435 -15.72 3.99 -25.96
CA ILE A 435 -16.20 3.16 -24.83
C ILE A 435 -15.77 3.72 -23.47
N SER A 436 -16.37 3.23 -22.38
CA SER A 436 -16.07 3.63 -21.01
C SER A 436 -14.61 3.34 -20.61
N VAL A 437 -13.78 4.38 -20.57
CA VAL A 437 -12.41 4.35 -20.04
C VAL A 437 -12.37 4.94 -18.61
N TYR A 438 -11.98 4.10 -17.65
CA TYR A 438 -11.89 4.41 -16.22
C TYR A 438 -10.43 4.52 -15.74
N GLU A 439 -10.18 5.33 -14.71
CA GLU A 439 -8.83 5.66 -14.23
C GLU A 439 -8.74 5.57 -12.69
N ILE A 440 -7.94 4.63 -12.15
CA ILE A 440 -7.73 4.46 -10.70
C ILE A 440 -6.24 4.36 -10.36
N HIS A 441 -5.73 5.30 -9.55
CA HIS A 441 -4.35 5.25 -9.07
C HIS A 441 -4.17 6.03 -7.76
N ARG A 442 -3.06 5.82 -7.04
CA ARG A 442 -2.82 6.44 -5.71
C ARG A 442 -2.90 7.99 -5.69
N LYS A 443 -2.56 8.66 -6.81
CA LYS A 443 -2.72 10.13 -6.99
C LYS A 443 -4.18 10.62 -7.23
N LYS A 444 -5.21 9.76 -7.37
CA LYS A 444 -6.63 10.17 -7.38
C LYS A 444 -7.16 10.28 -5.95
N GLU A 445 -8.09 11.21 -5.72
CA GLU A 445 -8.79 11.34 -4.43
C GLU A 445 -9.56 10.06 -4.04
N PRO A 446 -9.58 9.65 -2.75
CA PRO A 446 -10.17 8.38 -2.33
C PRO A 446 -11.65 8.23 -2.71
N VAL A 447 -12.43 9.32 -2.58
CA VAL A 447 -13.85 9.34 -2.95
C VAL A 447 -14.04 9.11 -4.45
N HIS A 448 -13.20 9.73 -5.29
CA HIS A 448 -13.20 9.46 -6.73
C HIS A 448 -12.88 8.00 -7.01
N ARG A 449 -11.85 7.42 -6.37
CA ARG A 449 -11.49 6.00 -6.57
C ARG A 449 -12.62 5.06 -6.20
N GLN A 450 -13.34 5.32 -5.11
CA GLN A 450 -14.51 4.54 -4.69
C GLN A 450 -15.65 4.65 -5.71
N ILE A 451 -15.99 5.86 -6.18
CA ILE A 451 -17.03 6.06 -7.20
C ILE A 451 -16.65 5.37 -8.52
N THR A 452 -15.40 5.50 -8.97
CA THR A 452 -14.89 4.84 -10.18
C THR A 452 -14.92 3.32 -10.06
N ALA A 453 -14.47 2.77 -8.92
CA ALA A 453 -14.48 1.33 -8.67
C ALA A 453 -15.90 0.76 -8.65
N ASN A 454 -16.85 1.45 -8.00
CA ASN A 454 -18.26 1.03 -7.94
C ASN A 454 -18.89 1.01 -9.35
N ARG A 455 -18.68 2.07 -10.15
CA ARG A 455 -19.18 2.14 -11.54
C ARG A 455 -18.62 1.01 -12.40
N PHE A 456 -17.30 0.83 -12.40
CA PHE A 456 -16.65 -0.23 -13.18
C PHE A 456 -16.98 -1.66 -12.70
N SER A 457 -17.36 -1.83 -11.43
CA SER A 457 -17.83 -3.11 -10.91
C SER A 457 -19.15 -3.54 -11.57
N VAL A 458 -20.11 -2.62 -11.73
CA VAL A 458 -21.43 -2.89 -12.33
C VAL A 458 -21.47 -2.78 -13.87
N GLU A 459 -20.46 -2.15 -14.47
CA GLU A 459 -20.30 -2.01 -15.93
C GLU A 459 -20.25 -3.39 -16.63
N SER A 460 -20.85 -3.51 -17.82
CA SER A 460 -20.79 -4.72 -18.66
C SER A 460 -19.73 -4.62 -19.77
N VAL A 461 -19.40 -3.40 -20.21
CA VAL A 461 -18.45 -3.09 -21.27
C VAL A 461 -17.54 -1.93 -20.86
N GLY A 462 -16.24 -2.16 -20.68
CA GLY A 462 -15.31 -1.06 -20.40
C GLY A 462 -13.87 -1.46 -20.07
N ILE A 463 -13.00 -0.45 -19.96
CA ILE A 463 -11.58 -0.62 -19.63
C ILE A 463 -11.23 0.18 -18.37
N LEU A 464 -10.59 -0.45 -17.40
CA LEU A 464 -9.98 0.20 -16.25
C LEU A 464 -8.46 0.29 -16.41
N PHE A 465 -7.98 1.51 -16.68
CA PHE A 465 -6.58 1.86 -16.59
C PHE A 465 -6.23 2.08 -15.12
N THR A 466 -5.31 1.29 -14.59
CA THR A 466 -4.99 1.31 -13.16
C THR A 466 -3.51 1.14 -12.85
N SER A 467 -3.17 1.29 -11.58
CA SER A 467 -1.87 0.99 -10.99
C SER A 467 -2.05 -0.11 -9.95
N ASP A 468 -0.99 -0.49 -9.25
CA ASP A 468 -1.03 -1.57 -8.26
C ASP A 468 -2.03 -1.38 -7.09
N ILE A 469 -2.70 -0.23 -6.97
CA ILE A 469 -3.82 -0.04 -6.03
C ILE A 469 -5.04 -0.95 -6.31
N SER A 470 -5.29 -1.33 -7.58
CA SER A 470 -6.40 -2.25 -7.94
C SER A 470 -5.98 -3.72 -7.99
N SER A 471 -4.71 -4.04 -7.73
CA SER A 471 -4.15 -5.38 -7.88
C SER A 471 -4.58 -6.38 -6.80
N ARG A 472 -5.03 -5.89 -5.65
CA ARG A 472 -5.19 -6.65 -4.40
C ARG A 472 -6.45 -6.20 -3.68
N GLY A 473 -7.10 -7.13 -2.99
CA GLY A 473 -8.42 -6.90 -2.42
C GLY A 473 -9.55 -6.75 -3.45
N ILE A 474 -9.53 -5.66 -4.24
CA ILE A 474 -10.68 -5.21 -5.05
C ILE A 474 -11.22 -6.33 -5.95
N ASN A 475 -12.54 -6.54 -5.89
CA ASN A 475 -13.30 -7.44 -6.73
C ASN A 475 -14.06 -6.67 -7.81
N TYR A 476 -13.67 -6.87 -9.06
CA TYR A 476 -14.45 -6.48 -10.23
C TYR A 476 -15.01 -7.77 -10.84
N PRO A 477 -16.33 -7.98 -10.85
CA PRO A 477 -16.93 -9.13 -11.51
C PRO A 477 -16.65 -9.12 -13.01
N ASP A 478 -16.44 -10.30 -13.58
CA ASP A 478 -16.45 -10.57 -15.02
C ASP A 478 -15.38 -9.82 -15.83
N VAL A 479 -14.21 -9.59 -15.23
CA VAL A 479 -12.98 -9.22 -15.95
C VAL A 479 -12.61 -10.34 -16.92
N THR A 480 -12.54 -10.04 -18.21
CA THR A 480 -12.21 -10.99 -19.29
C THR A 480 -10.73 -10.98 -19.66
N LEU A 481 -10.10 -9.79 -19.64
CA LEU A 481 -8.69 -9.60 -20.01
C LEU A 481 -7.95 -8.71 -19.01
N ILE A 482 -6.70 -9.08 -18.74
CA ILE A 482 -5.75 -8.27 -17.95
C ILE A 482 -4.48 -8.04 -18.76
N ILE A 483 -4.31 -6.82 -19.26
CA ILE A 483 -3.04 -6.38 -19.85
C ILE A 483 -2.16 -5.81 -18.73
N GLN A 484 -0.89 -6.18 -18.70
CA GLN A 484 0.11 -5.60 -17.80
C GLN A 484 1.20 -4.95 -18.62
N VAL A 485 1.35 -3.63 -18.51
CA VAL A 485 2.40 -2.87 -19.18
C VAL A 485 3.57 -2.72 -18.21
N ASN A 486 4.77 -3.12 -18.65
CA ASN A 486 6.01 -3.19 -17.86
C ASN A 486 5.95 -4.17 -16.67
N CYS A 487 7.12 -4.47 -16.08
CA CYS A 487 7.22 -5.46 -15.01
C CYS A 487 6.43 -5.08 -13.73
N ALA A 488 5.83 -6.08 -13.07
CA ALA A 488 5.24 -5.89 -11.75
C ALA A 488 6.32 -5.59 -10.70
N ILE A 489 5.95 -5.01 -9.54
CA ILE A 489 6.93 -4.66 -8.49
C ILE A 489 7.64 -5.90 -7.94
N SER A 490 6.95 -7.05 -7.90
CA SER A 490 7.49 -8.36 -7.55
C SER A 490 6.71 -9.50 -8.23
N ARG A 491 7.18 -10.75 -8.07
CA ARG A 491 6.47 -11.98 -8.48
C ARG A 491 5.06 -12.06 -7.88
N GLU A 492 4.91 -11.83 -6.58
CA GLU A 492 3.60 -11.86 -5.90
C GLU A 492 2.70 -10.79 -6.49
N GLN A 493 3.25 -9.62 -6.81
CA GLN A 493 2.52 -8.52 -7.41
C GLN A 493 1.97 -8.87 -8.81
N TYR A 494 2.70 -9.66 -9.60
CA TYR A 494 2.19 -10.23 -10.85
C TYR A 494 1.03 -11.22 -10.59
N ILE A 495 1.21 -12.18 -9.67
CA ILE A 495 0.19 -13.18 -9.31
C ILE A 495 -1.12 -12.51 -8.86
N HIS A 496 -1.02 -11.45 -8.05
CA HIS A 496 -2.19 -10.69 -7.57
C HIS A 496 -2.90 -9.91 -8.67
N ARG A 497 -2.15 -9.32 -9.61
CA ARG A 497 -2.71 -8.66 -10.81
C ARG A 497 -3.49 -9.65 -11.68
N VAL A 498 -2.89 -10.78 -12.08
CA VAL A 498 -3.58 -11.78 -12.92
C VAL A 498 -4.78 -12.41 -12.20
N GLY A 499 -4.69 -12.56 -10.87
CA GLY A 499 -5.79 -13.01 -10.01
C GLY A 499 -7.00 -12.07 -9.91
N ARG A 500 -7.09 -10.98 -10.72
CA ARG A 500 -8.34 -10.20 -10.88
C ARG A 500 -9.29 -10.76 -11.95
N THR A 501 -8.83 -11.65 -12.84
CA THR A 501 -9.65 -12.40 -13.81
C THR A 501 -9.68 -13.88 -13.43
N ALA A 502 -10.35 -14.73 -14.23
CA ALA A 502 -10.57 -16.15 -13.97
C ALA A 502 -11.13 -16.42 -12.56
N ARG A 503 -12.29 -15.81 -12.26
CA ARG A 503 -12.97 -15.84 -10.95
C ARG A 503 -14.32 -16.55 -11.02
N SER A 504 -14.76 -17.13 -9.91
CA SER A 504 -16.08 -17.79 -9.79
C SER A 504 -16.35 -18.79 -10.92
N ASN A 505 -15.37 -19.65 -11.18
CA ASN A 505 -15.35 -20.69 -12.22
C ASN A 505 -15.47 -20.18 -13.68
N LYS A 506 -15.23 -18.89 -13.96
CA LYS A 506 -15.13 -18.34 -15.31
C LYS A 506 -13.69 -18.39 -15.84
N GLU A 507 -13.54 -18.49 -17.15
CA GLU A 507 -12.24 -18.27 -17.81
C GLU A 507 -11.72 -16.84 -17.64
N GLY A 508 -10.43 -16.64 -17.92
CA GLY A 508 -9.82 -15.31 -18.01
C GLY A 508 -8.48 -15.34 -18.73
N THR A 509 -8.13 -14.23 -19.37
CA THR A 509 -6.86 -14.07 -20.08
C THR A 509 -6.00 -12.99 -19.42
N SER A 510 -4.69 -13.18 -19.32
CA SER A 510 -3.75 -12.10 -19.04
C SER A 510 -2.59 -12.07 -20.03
N ILE A 511 -2.20 -10.85 -20.44
CA ILE A 511 -1.09 -10.60 -21.36
C ILE A 511 -0.12 -9.64 -20.66
N LEU A 512 1.13 -10.08 -20.51
CA LEU A 512 2.22 -9.29 -19.94
C LEU A 512 3.08 -8.71 -21.07
N LEU A 513 3.20 -7.39 -21.12
CA LEU A 513 4.04 -6.67 -22.08
C LEU A 513 5.36 -6.30 -21.39
N LEU A 514 6.44 -6.97 -21.78
CA LEU A 514 7.80 -6.69 -21.30
C LEU A 514 8.58 -6.02 -22.43
N ASN A 515 9.10 -4.82 -22.17
CA ASN A 515 10.06 -4.19 -23.05
C ASN A 515 11.49 -4.69 -22.76
N GLU A 516 12.46 -4.33 -23.60
CA GLU A 516 13.92 -4.56 -23.46
C GLU A 516 14.40 -4.57 -21.99
N ALA A 517 14.06 -3.52 -21.23
CA ALA A 517 14.53 -3.29 -19.86
C ALA A 517 13.77 -4.09 -18.78
N ASP A 518 12.61 -4.65 -19.12
CA ASP A 518 11.80 -5.50 -18.24
C ASP A 518 12.11 -7.01 -18.41
N HIS A 519 12.85 -7.44 -19.44
CA HIS A 519 13.04 -8.86 -19.79
C HIS A 519 13.45 -9.76 -18.62
N LEU A 520 14.37 -9.32 -17.75
CA LEU A 520 14.83 -10.12 -16.62
C LEU A 520 13.74 -10.41 -15.57
N PHE A 521 12.64 -9.64 -15.54
CA PHE A 521 11.50 -9.94 -14.69
C PHE A 521 10.86 -11.29 -15.03
N TYR A 522 10.91 -11.73 -16.30
CA TYR A 522 10.39 -13.04 -16.70
C TYR A 522 11.08 -14.19 -15.95
N GLN A 523 12.34 -14.04 -15.52
CA GLN A 523 13.05 -15.04 -14.73
C GLN A 523 12.41 -15.30 -13.35
N GLN A 524 11.61 -14.36 -12.83
CA GLN A 524 10.89 -14.47 -11.56
C GLN A 524 9.51 -15.16 -11.67
N ILE A 525 9.05 -15.42 -12.90
CA ILE A 525 7.72 -15.97 -13.21
C ILE A 525 7.75 -17.11 -14.25
N LYS A 526 8.93 -17.50 -14.75
CA LYS A 526 9.16 -18.53 -15.79
C LYS A 526 8.62 -19.94 -15.45
N ASP A 527 8.35 -20.19 -14.18
CA ASP A 527 7.82 -21.42 -13.59
C ASP A 527 6.28 -21.45 -13.58
N LEU A 528 5.64 -20.29 -13.76
CA LEU A 528 4.20 -20.21 -14.00
C LEU A 528 3.93 -20.58 -15.46
N ASN A 529 2.80 -21.23 -15.73
CA ASN A 529 2.39 -21.56 -17.09
C ASN A 529 2.04 -20.28 -17.87
N ILE A 530 3.01 -19.73 -18.61
CA ILE A 530 2.91 -18.48 -19.38
C ILE A 530 3.45 -18.75 -20.79
N GLU A 531 2.56 -18.75 -21.77
CA GLU A 531 2.87 -18.93 -23.18
C GLU A 531 3.49 -17.64 -23.78
N LYS A 532 4.30 -17.78 -24.83
CA LYS A 532 4.94 -16.64 -25.51
C LYS A 532 4.20 -16.34 -26.80
N LEU A 533 3.75 -15.09 -26.95
CA LEU A 533 3.14 -14.59 -28.19
C LEU A 533 4.14 -13.74 -28.98
N ASN A 534 4.06 -13.79 -30.30
CA ASN A 534 4.92 -13.05 -31.21
C ASN A 534 4.43 -11.57 -31.28
N PRO A 535 5.30 -10.57 -31.02
CA PRO A 535 4.88 -9.16 -31.10
C PRO A 535 4.46 -8.74 -32.51
N ASN A 536 5.02 -9.36 -33.56
CA ASN A 536 4.77 -8.96 -34.95
C ASN A 536 3.30 -9.14 -35.35
N ASP A 537 2.61 -10.15 -34.81
CA ASP A 537 1.20 -10.44 -35.05
C ASP A 537 0.30 -9.25 -34.65
N TYR A 538 0.76 -8.44 -33.69
CA TYR A 538 0.04 -7.32 -33.10
C TYR A 538 0.65 -5.93 -33.39
N ILE A 539 1.79 -5.85 -34.08
CA ILE A 539 2.52 -4.58 -34.36
C ILE A 539 2.00 -3.84 -35.62
N LEU A 540 1.11 -4.47 -36.40
CA LEU A 540 0.54 -3.89 -37.62
C LEU A 540 0.00 -2.46 -37.39
N LYS A 541 0.64 -1.48 -38.06
CA LYS A 541 0.34 -0.05 -37.89
C LYS A 541 -1.00 0.33 -38.52
N ASN A 542 -2.06 0.26 -37.72
CA ASN A 542 -3.38 0.74 -38.09
C ASN A 542 -3.34 2.26 -38.36
N THR A 543 -4.03 2.73 -39.40
CA THR A 543 -4.12 4.15 -39.75
C THR A 543 -4.74 4.98 -38.62
N ASN A 544 -5.70 4.41 -37.88
CA ASN A 544 -6.38 5.08 -36.77
C ASN A 544 -5.44 5.46 -35.62
N ILE A 545 -4.53 4.57 -35.21
CA ILE A 545 -3.55 4.91 -34.18
C ILE A 545 -2.47 5.85 -34.73
N SER A 546 -2.01 5.63 -35.97
CA SER A 546 -1.00 6.46 -36.61
C SER A 546 -1.42 7.94 -36.67
N ASN A 547 -2.69 8.21 -37.00
CA ASN A 547 -3.28 9.55 -37.02
C ASN A 547 -3.45 10.16 -35.62
N TYR A 548 -3.57 9.35 -34.56
CA TYR A 548 -3.67 9.87 -33.20
C TYR A 548 -2.28 10.20 -32.61
N LEU A 549 -1.30 9.30 -32.80
CA LEU A 549 0.08 9.45 -32.33
C LEU A 549 0.71 10.78 -32.80
N SER A 550 0.36 11.24 -34.00
CA SER A 550 0.84 12.50 -34.58
C SER A 550 0.08 13.76 -34.10
N THR A 551 -1.16 13.64 -33.62
CA THR A 551 -2.05 14.80 -33.35
C THR A 551 -2.20 15.16 -31.88
N TRP A 552 -2.12 14.20 -30.96
CA TRP A 552 -2.39 14.45 -29.53
C TRP A 552 -1.39 15.42 -28.86
N MET A 553 -0.18 15.59 -29.40
CA MET A 553 0.85 16.48 -28.84
C MET A 553 0.40 17.95 -28.74
N SER A 554 -0.59 18.35 -29.55
CA SER A 554 -1.28 19.65 -29.46
C SER A 554 -2.07 19.84 -28.16
N ASN A 555 -2.44 18.76 -27.48
CA ASN A 555 -3.19 18.77 -26.23
C ASN A 555 -2.24 19.00 -25.04
N THR A 556 -2.26 20.23 -24.51
CA THR A 556 -1.41 20.66 -23.38
C THR A 556 -1.58 19.82 -22.11
N GLN A 557 -2.77 19.28 -21.83
CA GLN A 557 -3.01 18.39 -20.69
C GLN A 557 -2.33 17.03 -20.88
N LEU A 558 -2.42 16.44 -22.08
CA LEU A 558 -1.74 15.18 -22.39
C LEU A 558 -0.21 15.36 -22.40
N LEU A 559 0.29 16.47 -22.95
CA LEU A 559 1.72 16.79 -22.96
C LEU A 559 2.29 16.90 -21.53
N TYR A 560 1.56 17.60 -20.65
CA TYR A 560 1.86 17.66 -19.21
C TYR A 560 1.87 16.27 -18.56
N LEU A 561 0.90 15.41 -18.89
CA LEU A 561 0.86 14.04 -18.38
C LEU A 561 2.01 13.16 -18.92
N ALA A 562 2.46 13.38 -20.15
CA ALA A 562 3.61 12.67 -20.75
C ALA A 562 4.93 13.03 -20.06
N TYR A 563 5.17 14.32 -19.78
CA TYR A 563 6.37 14.80 -19.06
C TYR A 563 6.44 14.22 -17.63
N ALA A 564 5.28 14.11 -16.98
CA ALA A 564 5.16 13.47 -15.68
C ALA A 564 5.26 11.93 -15.73
N TYR A 565 4.81 11.31 -16.83
CA TYR A 565 4.97 9.88 -17.09
C TYR A 565 6.47 9.54 -17.25
N TYR A 566 7.20 10.27 -18.09
CA TYR A 566 8.66 10.20 -18.25
C TYR A 566 9.40 10.26 -16.89
N SER A 567 9.16 11.34 -16.15
CA SER A 567 9.74 11.57 -14.82
C SER A 567 9.42 10.46 -13.80
N SER A 568 8.25 9.82 -13.94
CA SER A 568 7.84 8.71 -13.08
C SER A 568 8.49 7.37 -13.47
N LEU A 569 8.73 7.13 -14.76
CA LEU A 569 9.40 5.91 -15.24
C LEU A 569 10.88 5.90 -14.87
N LEU A 570 11.59 7.02 -15.00
CA LEU A 570 12.99 7.13 -14.54
C LEU A 570 13.10 6.74 -13.05
N ARG A 571 12.21 7.27 -12.19
CA ARG A 571 12.12 6.88 -10.77
C ARG A 571 11.78 5.39 -10.58
N PHE A 572 10.89 4.81 -11.39
CA PHE A 572 10.53 3.40 -11.30
C PHE A 572 11.70 2.47 -11.63
N TYR A 573 12.35 2.66 -12.78
CA TYR A 573 13.48 1.83 -13.19
C TYR A 573 14.71 2.04 -12.29
N LYS A 574 15.03 3.28 -11.88
CA LYS A 574 16.10 3.54 -10.89
C LYS A 574 15.83 2.90 -9.53
N THR A 575 14.57 2.62 -9.18
CA THR A 575 14.22 1.84 -7.96
C THR A 575 14.48 0.32 -8.14
N LYS A 576 14.58 -0.18 -9.38
CA LYS A 576 14.73 -1.59 -9.73
C LYS A 576 16.06 -1.97 -10.41
N TYR A 577 16.96 -1.00 -10.63
CA TYR A 577 18.13 -1.17 -11.51
C TYR A 577 18.99 -2.39 -11.18
N LEU A 578 19.21 -2.71 -9.90
CA LEU A 578 19.91 -3.92 -9.46
C LEU A 578 19.20 -5.21 -9.89
N THR A 579 17.88 -5.28 -9.68
CA THR A 579 17.03 -6.45 -9.96
C THR A 579 16.87 -6.69 -11.47
N LEU A 580 16.85 -5.60 -12.26
CA LEU A 580 16.74 -5.64 -13.72
C LEU A 580 18.12 -5.56 -14.41
N LYS A 581 19.21 -5.47 -13.65
CA LYS A 581 20.61 -5.31 -14.12
C LYS A 581 20.82 -4.18 -15.14
N LEU A 582 20.11 -3.07 -14.98
CA LEU A 582 20.16 -1.92 -15.90
C LEU A 582 21.23 -0.91 -15.48
N THR A 583 21.99 -0.41 -16.44
CA THR A 583 22.77 0.82 -16.33
C THR A 583 21.86 2.06 -16.41
N ASP A 584 22.36 3.21 -15.96
CA ASP A 584 21.63 4.47 -16.03
C ASP A 584 21.29 4.87 -17.47
N ASP A 585 22.18 4.56 -18.42
CA ASP A 585 22.00 4.78 -19.85
C ASP A 585 20.85 3.94 -20.42
N GLU A 586 20.81 2.64 -20.13
CA GLU A 586 19.73 1.74 -20.56
C GLU A 586 18.38 2.15 -19.96
N ILE A 587 18.36 2.67 -18.73
CA ILE A 587 17.16 3.25 -18.12
C ILE A 587 16.69 4.47 -18.93
N ILE A 588 17.59 5.39 -19.27
CA ILE A 588 17.25 6.59 -20.03
C ILE A 588 16.74 6.21 -21.43
N ASP A 589 17.42 5.30 -22.12
CA ASP A 589 17.06 4.86 -23.47
C ASP A 589 15.74 4.07 -23.50
N ALA A 590 15.49 3.18 -22.54
CA ALA A 590 14.23 2.45 -22.44
C ALA A 590 13.04 3.40 -22.14
N VAL A 591 13.25 4.42 -21.32
CA VAL A 591 12.21 5.41 -20.99
C VAL A 591 12.00 6.42 -22.13
N ASN A 592 13.06 6.85 -22.82
CA ASN A 592 12.96 7.62 -24.07
C ASN A 592 12.13 6.87 -25.10
N ASN A 593 12.46 5.61 -25.38
CA ASN A 593 11.72 4.77 -26.33
C ASN A 593 10.26 4.53 -25.90
N ALA A 594 9.98 4.39 -24.60
CA ALA A 594 8.61 4.28 -24.09
C ALA A 594 7.77 5.54 -24.40
N LEU A 595 8.34 6.75 -24.34
CA LEU A 595 7.67 7.99 -24.72
C LEU A 595 7.61 8.19 -26.23
N LEU A 596 8.64 7.79 -26.99
CA LEU A 596 8.59 7.75 -28.45
C LEU A 596 7.44 6.84 -28.94
N SER A 597 7.13 5.76 -28.21
CA SER A 597 5.98 4.89 -28.54
C SER A 597 4.65 5.62 -28.50
N THR A 598 4.51 6.66 -27.67
CA THR A 598 3.29 7.46 -27.58
C THR A 598 3.22 8.50 -28.71
N GLY A 599 4.26 8.66 -29.52
CA GLY A 599 4.38 9.67 -30.58
C GLY A 599 5.12 10.94 -30.16
N LEU A 600 5.52 11.07 -28.88
CA LEU A 600 6.28 12.21 -28.40
C LEU A 600 7.74 12.12 -28.85
N VAL A 601 8.10 12.83 -29.92
CA VAL A 601 9.44 12.80 -30.53
C VAL A 601 10.52 13.42 -29.64
N GLU A 602 10.19 14.46 -28.86
CA GLU A 602 11.16 15.14 -28.01
C GLU A 602 11.25 14.55 -26.60
N GLN A 603 12.46 14.14 -26.19
CA GLN A 603 12.76 13.84 -24.79
C GLN A 603 12.39 15.04 -23.88
N PRO A 604 11.55 14.83 -22.84
CA PRO A 604 11.21 15.85 -21.85
C PRO A 604 12.40 16.31 -20.99
N TYR A 605 12.40 17.59 -20.61
CA TYR A 605 13.33 18.12 -19.62
C TYR A 605 12.91 17.71 -18.19
N ILE A 606 13.89 17.32 -17.36
CA ILE A 606 13.70 17.08 -15.92
C ILE A 606 14.32 18.20 -15.07
N SER A 607 13.87 18.32 -13.81
CA SER A 607 14.50 19.23 -12.85
C SER A 607 15.89 18.73 -12.44
N SER A 608 16.75 19.65 -12.00
CA SER A 608 18.00 19.27 -11.34
C SER A 608 17.80 18.54 -10.00
N GLU A 609 16.68 18.79 -9.30
CA GLU A 609 16.35 18.09 -8.04
C GLU A 609 16.04 16.61 -8.30
N LEU A 610 15.29 16.30 -9.36
CA LEU A 610 15.03 14.94 -9.84
C LEU A 610 16.33 14.27 -10.29
N ALA A 611 17.14 14.94 -11.11
CA ALA A 611 18.39 14.38 -11.61
C ALA A 611 19.36 14.00 -10.47
N ILE A 612 19.49 14.87 -9.45
CA ILE A 612 20.25 14.58 -8.22
C ILE A 612 19.61 13.44 -7.42
N THR A 613 18.27 13.42 -7.28
CA THR A 613 17.57 12.33 -6.56
C THR A 613 17.76 10.95 -7.22
N LEU A 614 18.04 10.91 -8.53
CA LEU A 614 18.34 9.69 -9.28
C LEU A 614 19.85 9.36 -9.33
N ASN A 615 20.72 10.20 -8.76
CA ASN A 615 22.18 10.18 -8.96
C ASN A 615 22.61 10.22 -10.46
N MET A 616 21.79 10.83 -11.31
CA MET A 616 21.97 10.92 -12.77
C MET A 616 22.33 12.34 -13.24
N GLN A 617 22.64 13.27 -12.34
CA GLN A 617 22.81 14.70 -12.64
C GLN A 617 23.98 15.06 -13.60
N ASN A 618 24.89 14.12 -13.84
CA ASN A 618 26.02 14.26 -14.77
C ASN A 618 25.83 13.43 -16.06
N ASN A 619 24.72 12.72 -16.23
CA ASN A 619 24.50 11.87 -17.41
C ASN A 619 24.13 12.71 -18.64
N THR A 620 24.90 12.58 -19.72
CA THR A 620 24.77 13.39 -20.94
C THR A 620 23.52 13.06 -21.78
N LYS A 621 22.90 11.88 -21.59
CA LYS A 621 21.63 11.52 -22.22
C LYS A 621 20.41 12.16 -21.56
N LEU A 622 20.56 12.91 -20.45
CA LEU A 622 19.44 13.60 -19.79
C LEU A 622 19.42 15.11 -20.03
N LYS A 623 18.33 15.60 -20.62
CA LYS A 623 17.99 17.02 -20.65
C LYS A 623 17.57 17.50 -19.25
N ILE A 624 18.44 18.24 -18.57
CA ILE A 624 18.21 18.79 -17.22
C ILE A 624 18.02 20.31 -17.30
N ARG A 625 17.00 20.85 -16.61
CA ARG A 625 16.77 22.31 -16.42
C ARG A 625 16.72 22.67 -14.94
N LYS A 626 17.31 23.81 -14.57
CA LYS A 626 17.42 24.30 -13.18
C LYS A 626 16.18 25.09 -12.71
N ASP A 627 15.33 25.50 -13.65
CA ASP A 627 14.13 26.33 -13.46
C ASP A 627 12.83 25.51 -13.43
N ILE A 628 12.86 24.24 -13.85
CA ILE A 628 11.73 23.32 -13.72
C ILE A 628 11.59 22.86 -12.26
N SER A 629 10.41 23.04 -11.67
CA SER A 629 10.09 22.54 -10.33
C SER A 629 9.46 21.16 -10.36
N ASP A 630 9.89 20.25 -9.50
CA ASP A 630 9.31 18.91 -9.33
C ASP A 630 7.83 18.91 -8.91
N LEU A 631 7.31 20.04 -8.42
CA LEU A 631 5.87 20.24 -8.19
C LEU A 631 5.03 20.24 -9.47
N LEU A 632 5.66 20.40 -10.63
CA LEU A 632 5.02 20.32 -11.95
C LEU A 632 5.11 18.92 -12.57
N LEU A 633 5.68 17.91 -11.90
CA LEU A 633 5.85 16.53 -12.42
C LEU A 633 5.18 15.45 -11.53
#